data_AF-A0A0Q7MMI3-F1
#
_entry.id   AF-A0A0Q7MMI3-F1
#
_cell.length_a   1.000
_cell.length_b   1.000
_cell.length_c   1.000
_cell.angle_alpha   90.00
_cell.angle_beta   90.00
_cell.angle_gamma   90.00
#
_symmetry.space_group_name_H-M   'P 1'
#
loop_
_entity.id
_entity.type
_entity.pdbx_description
1 polymer ?
#
loop_
_entity_poly.entity_id
_entity_poly.type
_entity_poly.pdbx_seq_one_letter_code
_entity_poly.pdbx_strand_id
1 'polypeptide(L)'
;MTLRATLDQRQARTFLRGLPPSSPPGSRFWAQPTAAGLRLGSMPAPGAVPLGGPERLRVLEPLLRHSRGVRVYAGADERLAASWWELDLPHARLGIGLSPETSRGFSGEGALLESLGDRSAAAADAVRGRLGYDLAEGRYFARLLPVGLDLLDQQPRLVKARALLDQGGVRPESDHHVVRGRWRDYVVRLATGGDRCTCQWYVDHQGTRGPCAHVLAVRLLVDGSPGPTEGMPR
;
A
#
# COMPACT_ATOMS: atom_id res chain seq x y z
N MET A 1 3.53 -18.08 8.88
CA MET A 1 2.42 -17.58 9.74
C MET A 1 1.12 -18.18 9.24
N THR A 2 0.16 -18.45 10.14
CA THR A 2 -1.13 -19.10 9.82
C THR A 2 -2.28 -18.21 10.30
N LEU A 3 -3.38 -18.16 9.55
CA LEU A 3 -4.59 -17.41 9.94
C LEU A 3 -5.21 -18.03 11.20
N ARG A 4 -5.50 -17.20 12.20
CA ARG A 4 -6.06 -17.61 13.50
C ARG A 4 -7.46 -17.06 13.76
N ALA A 5 -7.76 -15.85 13.26
CA ALA A 5 -9.09 -15.26 13.39
C ALA A 5 -9.39 -14.28 12.25
N THR A 6 -10.68 -14.16 11.92
CA THR A 6 -11.22 -13.09 11.06
C THR A 6 -12.33 -12.40 11.84
N LEU A 7 -12.27 -11.07 11.91
CA LEU A 7 -13.22 -10.22 12.62
C LEU A 7 -13.91 -9.30 11.64
N ASP A 8 -15.22 -9.15 11.80
CA ASP A 8 -15.94 -8.04 11.17
C ASP A 8 -15.58 -6.69 11.81
N GLN A 9 -16.06 -5.59 11.23
CA GLN A 9 -15.81 -4.24 11.73
C GLN A 9 -16.27 -4.05 13.19
N ARG A 10 -17.40 -4.63 13.58
CA ARG A 10 -17.97 -4.47 14.93
C ARG A 10 -17.14 -5.22 15.95
N GLN A 11 -16.82 -6.49 15.68
CA GLN A 11 -15.98 -7.34 16.53
C GLN A 11 -14.58 -6.73 16.71
N ALA A 12 -13.98 -6.21 15.63
CA ALA A 12 -12.69 -5.52 15.69
C ALA A 12 -12.76 -4.27 16.59
N ARG A 13 -13.81 -3.46 16.45
CA ARG A 13 -14.01 -2.27 17.30
C ARG A 13 -14.21 -2.60 18.76
N THR A 14 -15.03 -3.62 19.05
CA THR A 14 -15.27 -4.07 20.43
C THR A 14 -13.98 -4.57 21.07
N PHE A 15 -13.22 -5.41 20.36
CA PHE A 15 -11.96 -5.95 20.88
C PHE A 15 -10.92 -4.85 21.10
N LEU A 16 -10.65 -4.02 20.09
CA LEU A 16 -9.58 -3.01 20.15
C LEU A 16 -9.85 -1.92 21.18
N ARG A 17 -11.11 -1.48 21.33
CA ARG A 17 -11.50 -0.52 22.37
C ARG A 17 -11.51 -1.12 23.77
N GLY A 18 -11.60 -2.44 23.89
CA GLY A 18 -11.54 -3.17 25.15
C GLY A 18 -10.11 -3.47 25.62
N LEU A 19 -9.09 -3.11 24.83
CA LEU A 19 -7.70 -3.29 25.22
C LEU A 19 -7.30 -2.28 26.31
N PRO A 20 -6.42 -2.68 27.25
CA PRO A 20 -5.96 -1.77 28.28
C PRO A 20 -5.23 -0.58 27.64
N PRO A 21 -5.27 0.61 28.28
CA PRO A 21 -4.59 1.79 27.74
C PRO A 21 -3.06 1.70 27.88
N SER A 22 -2.58 0.92 28.84
CA SER A 22 -1.18 0.58 29.06
C SER A 22 -1.08 -0.74 29.83
N SER A 23 0.07 -1.39 29.72
CA SER A 23 0.36 -2.65 30.41
C SER A 23 1.64 -2.53 31.24
N PRO A 24 1.73 -3.11 32.45
CA PRO A 24 2.98 -3.16 33.20
C PRO A 24 4.09 -3.87 32.41
N PRO A 25 5.37 -3.45 32.56
CA PRO A 25 6.49 -4.12 31.91
C PRO A 25 6.52 -5.62 32.21
N GLY A 26 6.77 -6.44 31.18
CA GLY A 26 6.82 -7.91 31.31
C GLY A 26 5.46 -8.60 31.34
N SER A 27 4.34 -7.87 31.31
CA SER A 27 3.02 -8.47 31.17
C SER A 27 2.88 -9.19 29.83
N ARG A 28 2.28 -10.38 29.85
CA ARG A 28 2.05 -11.20 28.66
C ARG A 28 0.56 -11.37 28.42
N PHE A 29 0.15 -11.16 27.18
CA PHE A 29 -1.24 -11.30 26.76
C PHE A 29 -1.35 -12.15 25.51
N TRP A 30 -2.54 -12.72 25.35
CA TRP A 30 -2.93 -13.50 24.19
C TRP A 30 -4.32 -13.07 23.74
N ALA A 31 -4.50 -12.90 22.44
CA ALA A 31 -5.81 -12.78 21.85
C ALA A 31 -6.37 -14.18 21.56
N GLN A 32 -7.44 -14.54 22.24
CA GLN A 32 -8.08 -15.85 22.14
C GLN A 32 -9.27 -15.76 21.17
N PRO A 33 -9.27 -16.55 20.08
CA PRO A 33 -10.43 -16.68 19.20
C PRO A 33 -11.65 -17.21 19.97
N THR A 34 -12.79 -16.58 19.73
CA THR A 34 -14.10 -16.95 20.29
C THR A 34 -15.15 -16.86 19.19
N ALA A 35 -16.33 -17.45 19.39
CA ALA A 35 -17.45 -17.30 18.46
C ALA A 35 -17.88 -15.82 18.26
N ALA A 36 -17.67 -14.98 19.27
CA ALA A 36 -18.03 -13.55 19.25
C ALA A 36 -16.91 -12.63 18.75
N GLY A 37 -15.75 -13.17 18.36
CA GLY A 37 -14.57 -12.40 17.94
C GLY A 37 -13.34 -12.78 18.75
N LEU A 38 -12.65 -11.81 19.35
CA LEU A 38 -11.47 -12.05 20.18
C LEU A 38 -11.72 -11.67 21.65
N ARG A 39 -11.08 -12.41 22.55
CA ARG A 39 -10.98 -12.07 23.97
C ARG A 39 -9.52 -11.92 24.36
N LEU A 40 -9.19 -10.89 25.14
CA LEU A 40 -7.87 -10.73 25.72
C LEU A 40 -7.73 -11.67 26.93
N GLY A 41 -6.70 -12.49 26.94
CA GLY A 41 -6.33 -13.35 28.06
C GLY A 41 -4.88 -13.14 28.49
N SER A 42 -4.55 -13.55 29.71
CA SER A 42 -3.20 -13.49 30.28
C SER A 42 -2.47 -14.83 30.28
N MET A 43 -3.06 -15.85 29.65
CA MET A 43 -2.51 -17.21 29.56
C MET A 43 -2.59 -17.73 28.12
N PRO A 44 -1.60 -18.52 27.67
CA PRO A 44 -1.65 -19.19 26.38
C PRO A 44 -2.77 -20.23 26.39
N ALA A 45 -3.45 -20.37 25.25
CA ALA A 45 -4.48 -21.37 25.01
C ALA A 45 -4.38 -21.86 23.55
N PRO A 46 -4.89 -23.05 23.20
CA PRO A 46 -4.87 -23.54 21.83
C PRO A 46 -5.46 -22.52 20.85
N GLY A 47 -4.71 -22.19 19.80
CA GLY A 47 -5.09 -21.21 18.78
C GLY A 47 -4.99 -19.74 19.22
N ALA A 48 -4.52 -19.47 20.43
CA ALA A 48 -4.35 -18.11 20.92
C ALA A 48 -3.16 -17.41 20.24
N VAL A 49 -3.33 -16.12 20.00
CA VAL A 49 -2.35 -15.28 19.29
C VAL A 49 -1.54 -14.50 20.31
N PRO A 50 -0.21 -14.65 20.39
CA PRO A 50 0.64 -13.82 21.24
C PRO A 50 0.45 -12.32 20.97
N LEU A 51 0.27 -11.56 22.04
CA LEU A 51 0.00 -10.12 21.96
C LEU A 51 0.86 -9.36 22.98
N GLY A 52 2.10 -9.06 22.59
CA GLY A 52 3.03 -8.27 23.39
C GLY A 52 2.67 -6.78 23.38
N GLY A 53 2.19 -6.27 24.52
CA GLY A 53 1.74 -4.89 24.66
C GLY A 53 0.44 -4.64 23.87
N PRO A 54 -0.73 -5.15 24.35
CA PRO A 54 -2.01 -5.02 23.65
C PRO A 54 -2.36 -3.58 23.27
N GLU A 55 -2.01 -2.61 24.10
CA GLU A 55 -2.20 -1.17 23.85
C GLU A 55 -1.59 -0.71 22.50
N ARG A 56 -0.58 -1.40 21.98
CA ARG A 56 0.06 -1.08 20.69
C ARG A 56 -0.90 -1.24 19.50
N LEU A 57 -1.88 -2.14 19.59
CA LEU A 57 -2.91 -2.29 18.55
C LEU A 57 -3.89 -1.13 18.51
N ARG A 58 -3.95 -0.30 19.56
CA ARG A 58 -4.87 0.85 19.62
C ARG A 58 -4.52 1.92 18.58
N VAL A 59 -3.32 1.88 17.99
CA VAL A 59 -2.97 2.69 16.82
C VAL A 59 -3.92 2.46 15.63
N LEU A 60 -4.61 1.32 15.58
CA LEU A 60 -5.63 1.01 14.56
C LEU A 60 -6.98 1.69 14.84
N GLU A 61 -7.27 2.10 16.08
CA GLU A 61 -8.58 2.63 16.49
C GLU A 61 -9.13 3.74 15.57
N PRO A 62 -8.33 4.75 15.16
CA PRO A 62 -8.82 5.80 14.27
C PRO A 62 -9.30 5.24 12.92
N LEU A 63 -8.68 4.16 12.43
CA LEU A 63 -8.92 3.59 11.12
C LEU A 63 -10.09 2.60 11.09
N LEU A 64 -10.56 2.12 12.24
CA LEU A 64 -11.63 1.13 12.34
C LEU A 64 -12.97 1.60 11.78
N ARG A 65 -13.21 2.90 11.68
CA ARG A 65 -14.42 3.43 11.03
C ARG A 65 -14.46 3.16 9.52
N HIS A 66 -13.31 2.91 8.92
CA HIS A 66 -13.16 2.64 7.49
C HIS A 66 -12.95 1.16 7.20
N SER A 67 -12.74 0.32 8.22
CA SER A 67 -12.38 -1.07 7.99
C SER A 67 -13.57 -1.94 7.59
N ARG A 68 -13.30 -2.89 6.69
CA ARG A 68 -14.20 -4.00 6.35
C ARG A 68 -14.07 -5.15 7.33
N GLY A 69 -12.91 -5.29 7.98
CA GLY A 69 -12.63 -6.30 8.98
C GLY A 69 -11.16 -6.33 9.39
N VAL A 70 -10.82 -7.28 10.25
CA VAL A 70 -9.44 -7.56 10.67
C VAL A 70 -9.14 -9.05 10.52
N ARG A 71 -8.00 -9.39 9.94
CA ARG A 71 -7.46 -10.76 9.93
C ARG A 71 -6.25 -10.85 10.83
N VAL A 72 -6.20 -11.90 11.63
CA VAL A 72 -5.15 -12.11 12.63
C VAL A 72 -4.42 -13.39 12.33
N TYR A 73 -3.10 -13.30 12.27
CA TYR A 73 -2.21 -14.41 11.98
C TYR A 73 -1.18 -14.55 13.11
N ALA A 74 -0.72 -15.77 13.34
CA ALA A 74 0.35 -16.06 14.29
C ALA A 74 1.30 -17.11 13.70
N GLY A 75 2.52 -17.19 14.23
CA GLY A 75 3.39 -18.33 13.98
C GLY A 75 2.84 -19.63 14.60
N ALA A 76 3.54 -20.74 14.35
CA ALA A 76 3.18 -22.04 14.90
C ALA A 76 3.33 -22.08 16.43
N ASP A 77 4.30 -21.35 16.98
CA ASP A 77 4.53 -21.25 18.42
C ASP A 77 3.57 -20.24 19.07
N GLU A 78 2.62 -20.75 19.84
CA GLU A 78 1.58 -19.97 20.53
C GLU A 78 2.10 -19.17 21.75
N ARG A 79 3.38 -19.30 22.11
CA ARG A 79 4.01 -18.60 23.23
C ARG A 79 5.00 -17.54 22.79
N LEU A 80 5.80 -17.83 21.76
CA LEU A 80 6.96 -17.00 21.38
C LEU A 80 6.90 -16.48 19.94
N ALA A 81 5.87 -16.81 19.16
CA ALA A 81 5.78 -16.28 17.81
C ALA A 81 5.34 -14.82 17.77
N ALA A 82 5.82 -14.10 16.76
CA ALA A 82 5.21 -12.83 16.37
C ALA A 82 3.76 -13.05 15.88
N SER A 83 2.93 -12.02 16.04
CA SER A 83 1.60 -11.95 15.47
C SER A 83 1.53 -10.88 14.38
N TRP A 84 0.62 -11.08 13.42
CA TRP A 84 0.35 -10.15 12.33
C TRP A 84 -1.14 -9.81 12.31
N TRP A 85 -1.43 -8.52 12.35
CA TRP A 85 -2.78 -7.97 12.42
C TRP A 85 -3.03 -7.15 11.17
N GLU A 86 -3.92 -7.62 10.32
CA GLU A 86 -4.21 -7.01 9.03
C GLU A 86 -5.60 -6.37 9.05
N LEU A 87 -5.63 -5.04 9.02
CA LEU A 87 -6.83 -4.25 8.84
C LEU A 87 -7.16 -4.16 7.34
N ASP A 88 -8.31 -4.71 6.96
CA ASP A 88 -8.83 -4.60 5.60
C ASP A 88 -9.58 -3.27 5.44
N LEU A 89 -9.10 -2.42 4.54
CA LEU A 89 -9.67 -1.11 4.20
C LEU A 89 -10.24 -1.17 2.77
N PRO A 90 -11.06 -0.20 2.33
CA PRO A 90 -11.71 -0.27 1.03
C PRO A 90 -10.74 -0.35 -0.15
N HIS A 91 -9.58 0.29 -0.01
CA HIS A 91 -8.56 0.48 -1.06
C HIS A 91 -7.15 0.14 -0.57
N ALA A 92 -7.01 -0.50 0.59
CA ALA A 92 -5.72 -0.78 1.21
C ALA A 92 -5.79 -1.92 2.22
N ARG A 93 -4.64 -2.47 2.56
CA ARG A 93 -4.47 -3.34 3.72
C ARG A 93 -3.37 -2.78 4.59
N LEU A 94 -3.69 -2.54 5.86
CA LEU A 94 -2.70 -2.10 6.84
C LEU A 94 -2.36 -3.27 7.75
N GLY A 95 -1.09 -3.69 7.72
CA GLY A 95 -0.58 -4.75 8.56
C GLY A 95 0.24 -4.20 9.72
N ILE A 96 0.03 -4.75 10.92
CA ILE A 96 0.88 -4.53 12.10
C ILE A 96 1.46 -5.85 12.53
N GLY A 97 2.78 -5.94 12.51
CA GLY A 97 3.51 -7.00 13.20
C GLY A 97 3.67 -6.64 14.68
N LEU A 98 3.36 -7.57 15.58
CA LEU A 98 3.76 -7.48 16.98
C LEU A 98 4.67 -8.64 17.37
N SER A 99 5.79 -8.29 17.99
CA SER A 99 6.63 -9.25 18.71
C SER A 99 5.87 -9.78 19.94
N PRO A 100 6.18 -11.00 20.41
CA PRO A 100 5.51 -11.59 21.58
C PRO A 100 5.76 -10.81 22.88
N GLU A 101 6.82 -9.99 22.93
CA GLU A 101 7.23 -9.19 24.08
C GLU A 101 7.64 -7.78 23.62
N THR A 102 7.35 -6.76 24.41
CA THR A 102 7.65 -5.36 24.07
C THR A 102 9.14 -5.05 24.03
N SER A 103 9.95 -5.77 24.80
CA SER A 103 11.42 -5.68 24.82
C SER A 103 12.09 -6.45 23.67
N ARG A 104 11.34 -7.26 22.92
CA ARG A 104 11.87 -8.05 21.81
C ARG A 104 11.59 -7.33 20.49
N GLY A 105 12.64 -6.91 19.80
CA GLY A 105 12.55 -6.40 18.42
C GLY A 105 12.25 -7.50 17.41
N PHE A 106 11.85 -7.13 16.19
CA PHE A 106 11.78 -8.07 15.08
C PHE A 106 13.19 -8.47 14.63
N SER A 107 13.38 -9.77 14.38
CA SER A 107 14.61 -10.28 13.79
C SER A 107 14.78 -9.62 12.41
N GLY A 108 15.81 -8.77 12.27
CA GLY A 108 16.05 -7.91 11.10
C GLY A 108 16.32 -6.43 11.45
N GLU A 109 15.80 -5.92 12.57
CA GLU A 109 16.05 -4.53 13.01
C GLU A 109 17.52 -4.31 13.39
N GLY A 110 18.17 -5.32 13.98
CA GLY A 110 19.59 -5.28 14.31
C GLY A 110 20.52 -5.24 13.09
N ALA A 111 20.12 -5.86 11.97
CA ALA A 111 20.87 -5.79 10.70
C ALA A 111 20.81 -4.38 10.07
N LEU A 112 19.82 -3.58 10.45
CA LEU A 112 19.71 -2.17 10.05
C LEU A 112 20.61 -1.26 10.90
N LEU A 113 20.95 -1.66 12.12
CA LEU A 113 21.72 -0.85 13.07
C LEU A 113 23.11 -0.47 12.51
N GLU A 114 23.80 -1.44 11.91
CA GLU A 114 25.10 -1.22 11.25
C GLU A 114 24.95 -0.26 10.05
N SER A 115 23.92 -0.44 9.23
CA SER A 115 23.65 0.43 8.07
C SER A 115 23.24 1.87 8.45
N LEU A 116 22.61 2.07 9.61
CA LEU A 116 22.24 3.39 10.14
C LEU A 116 23.46 4.16 10.66
N GLY A 117 24.46 3.44 11.20
CA GLY A 117 25.75 4.04 11.54
C GLY A 117 26.43 4.71 10.33
N ASP A 118 26.27 4.11 9.15
CA ASP A 118 26.88 4.60 7.90
C ASP A 118 26.11 5.74 7.21
N ARG A 119 24.93 6.15 7.71
CA ARG A 119 24.09 7.22 7.12
C ARG A 119 23.90 7.10 5.59
N SER A 120 23.86 5.88 5.05
CA SER A 120 23.74 5.65 3.61
C SER A 120 22.32 5.97 3.11
N ALA A 121 22.20 6.27 1.81
CA ALA A 121 20.89 6.46 1.16
C ALA A 121 19.98 5.20 1.31
N ALA A 122 20.58 4.01 1.29
CA ALA A 122 19.87 2.75 1.52
C ALA A 122 19.31 2.64 2.95
N ALA A 123 20.04 3.08 3.96
CA ALA A 123 19.54 3.12 5.34
C ALA A 123 18.37 4.11 5.48
N ALA A 124 18.44 5.27 4.83
CA ALA A 124 17.34 6.23 4.80
C ALA A 124 16.09 5.64 4.13
N ASP A 125 16.25 4.90 3.03
CA ASP A 125 15.14 4.25 2.32
C ASP A 125 14.55 3.07 3.08
N ALA A 126 15.37 2.30 3.81
CA ALA A 126 14.91 1.26 4.71
C ALA A 126 14.08 1.83 5.88
N VAL A 127 14.54 2.90 6.52
CA VAL A 127 13.76 3.61 7.57
C VAL A 127 12.45 4.17 7.02
N ARG A 128 12.45 4.65 5.76
CA ARG A 128 11.26 5.14 5.07
C ARG A 128 10.34 4.02 4.54
N GLY A 129 10.66 2.76 4.79
CA GLY A 129 9.86 1.60 4.37
C GLY A 129 9.85 1.34 2.86
N ARG A 130 10.80 1.93 2.12
CA ARG A 130 11.00 1.73 0.68
C ARG A 130 11.85 0.51 0.34
N LEU A 131 12.51 -0.07 1.35
CA LEU A 131 13.16 -1.38 1.26
C LEU A 131 12.41 -2.39 2.13
N GLY A 132 12.22 -3.60 1.62
CA GLY A 132 11.86 -4.78 2.41
C GLY A 132 13.12 -5.58 2.74
N TYR A 133 13.09 -6.38 3.80
CA TYR A 133 14.16 -7.32 4.12
C TYR A 133 13.65 -8.75 3.96
N ASP A 134 14.36 -9.55 3.17
CA ASP A 134 14.07 -10.96 2.98
C ASP A 134 14.83 -11.79 4.02
N LEU A 135 14.09 -12.51 4.87
CA LEU A 135 14.68 -13.35 5.92
C LEU A 135 15.28 -14.66 5.41
N ALA A 136 14.81 -15.18 4.26
CA ALA A 136 15.35 -16.39 3.67
C ALA A 136 16.69 -16.10 2.98
N GLU A 137 16.76 -14.95 2.31
CA GLU A 137 17.92 -14.55 1.50
C GLU A 137 18.90 -13.61 2.24
N GLY A 138 18.52 -13.11 3.41
CA GLY A 138 19.35 -12.22 4.23
C GLY A 138 19.68 -10.87 3.59
N ARG A 139 18.87 -10.38 2.65
CA ARG A 139 19.14 -9.18 1.85
C ARG A 139 17.96 -8.22 1.76
N TYR A 140 18.26 -6.94 1.55
CA TYR A 140 17.26 -5.92 1.27
C TYR A 140 16.80 -5.98 -0.20
N PHE A 141 15.51 -5.70 -0.44
CA PHE A 141 14.93 -5.59 -1.78
C PHE A 141 14.07 -4.32 -1.89
N ALA A 142 13.96 -3.77 -3.10
CA ALA A 142 13.12 -2.61 -3.36
C ALA A 142 11.64 -2.94 -3.13
N ARG A 143 11.01 -2.22 -2.20
CA ARG A 143 9.59 -2.37 -1.87
C ARG A 143 8.81 -1.20 -2.46
N LEU A 144 8.08 -1.46 -3.55
CA LEU A 144 7.03 -0.56 -4.02
C LEU A 144 5.82 -0.73 -3.10
N LEU A 145 5.42 0.33 -2.39
CA LEU A 145 4.17 0.31 -1.64
C LEU A 145 3.01 0.46 -2.62
N PRO A 146 2.13 -0.56 -2.78
CA PRO A 146 1.02 -0.51 -3.73
C PRO A 146 -0.14 0.28 -3.12
N VAL A 147 0.06 1.56 -2.85
CA VAL A 147 -1.02 2.43 -2.37
C VAL A 147 -1.80 2.98 -3.55
N GLY A 148 -3.10 2.65 -3.61
CA GLY A 148 -4.07 3.33 -4.47
C GLY A 148 -3.93 3.07 -5.97
N LEU A 149 -3.44 1.91 -6.40
CA LEU A 149 -3.44 1.56 -7.84
C LEU A 149 -4.88 1.51 -8.39
N ASP A 150 -5.83 1.02 -7.61
CA ASP A 150 -7.26 1.06 -7.90
C ASP A 150 -7.85 2.49 -7.91
N LEU A 151 -7.25 3.41 -7.15
CA LEU A 151 -7.61 4.83 -7.19
C LEU A 151 -7.09 5.53 -8.46
N LEU A 152 -6.07 4.98 -9.13
CA LEU A 152 -5.66 5.44 -10.45
C LEU A 152 -6.77 5.14 -11.47
N ASP A 153 -7.35 3.95 -11.40
CA ASP A 153 -8.48 3.53 -12.26
C ASP A 153 -9.75 4.38 -12.03
N GLN A 154 -9.85 5.08 -10.90
CA GLN A 154 -10.94 5.99 -10.56
C GLN A 154 -10.66 7.45 -10.97
N GLN A 155 -9.47 7.78 -11.50
CA GLN A 155 -9.16 9.15 -11.91
C GLN A 155 -9.98 9.54 -13.15
N PRO A 156 -10.89 10.54 -13.10
CA PRO A 156 -11.79 10.83 -14.21
C PRO A 156 -11.09 11.15 -15.53
N ARG A 157 -9.91 11.79 -15.47
CA ARG A 157 -9.09 12.10 -16.66
C ARG A 157 -8.44 10.85 -17.26
N LEU A 158 -8.03 9.88 -16.44
CA LEU A 158 -7.46 8.62 -16.91
C LEU A 158 -8.53 7.70 -17.48
N VAL A 159 -9.68 7.58 -16.81
CA VAL A 159 -10.86 6.84 -17.32
C VAL A 159 -11.27 7.36 -18.70
N LYS A 160 -11.38 8.69 -18.85
CA LYS A 160 -11.71 9.30 -20.14
C LYS A 160 -10.62 9.07 -21.19
N ALA A 161 -9.35 9.11 -20.81
CA ALA A 161 -8.23 8.83 -21.72
C ALA A 161 -8.29 7.39 -22.24
N ARG A 162 -8.56 6.41 -21.38
CA ARG A 162 -8.70 5.00 -21.76
C ARG A 162 -9.91 4.81 -22.69
N ALA A 163 -11.06 5.38 -22.35
CA ALA A 163 -12.25 5.31 -23.20
C ALA A 163 -12.02 5.89 -24.61
N LEU A 164 -11.20 6.95 -24.73
CA LEU A 164 -10.82 7.49 -26.04
C LEU A 164 -9.98 6.49 -26.85
N LEU A 165 -9.09 5.73 -26.21
CA LEU A 165 -8.29 4.70 -26.87
C LEU A 165 -9.16 3.50 -27.28
N ASP A 166 -10.01 3.03 -26.38
CA ASP A 166 -10.90 1.89 -26.63
C ASP A 166 -11.86 2.16 -27.81
N GLN A 167 -12.22 3.43 -28.03
CA GLN A 167 -13.07 3.88 -29.14
C GLN A 167 -12.29 4.21 -30.43
N GLY A 168 -10.97 4.00 -30.47
CA GLY A 168 -10.13 4.40 -31.60
C GLY A 168 -10.13 5.92 -31.86
N GLY A 169 -10.35 6.71 -30.81
CA GLY A 169 -10.50 8.16 -30.88
C GLY A 169 -9.19 8.93 -31.03
N VAL A 170 -8.03 8.26 -31.05
CA VAL A 170 -6.72 8.90 -31.26
C VAL A 170 -6.18 8.50 -32.62
N ARG A 171 -5.97 9.50 -33.48
CA ARG A 171 -5.38 9.36 -34.81
C ARG A 171 -3.96 9.96 -34.81
N PRO A 172 -2.91 9.14 -34.99
CA PRO A 172 -1.57 9.66 -35.18
C PRO A 172 -1.44 10.33 -36.55
N GLU A 173 -0.73 11.45 -36.60
CA GLU A 173 -0.36 12.19 -37.80
C GLU A 173 1.14 12.56 -37.69
N SER A 174 1.75 13.13 -38.75
CA SER A 174 3.23 13.20 -38.89
C SER A 174 3.99 13.86 -37.73
N ASP A 175 3.44 14.90 -37.11
CA ASP A 175 4.08 15.69 -36.05
C ASP A 175 3.15 15.98 -34.85
N HIS A 176 1.97 15.35 -34.84
CA HIS A 176 0.90 15.62 -33.89
C HIS A 176 -0.10 14.46 -33.85
N HIS A 177 -0.99 14.48 -32.86
CA HIS A 177 -2.06 13.50 -32.71
C HIS A 177 -3.40 14.22 -32.68
N VAL A 178 -4.34 13.75 -33.49
CA VAL A 178 -5.71 14.24 -33.51
C VAL A 178 -6.55 13.34 -32.62
N VAL A 179 -7.13 13.91 -31.57
CA VAL A 179 -7.94 13.21 -30.58
C VAL A 179 -9.40 13.65 -30.72
N ARG A 180 -10.28 12.69 -31.01
CA ARG A 180 -11.71 12.91 -31.20
C ARG A 180 -12.31 13.58 -29.96
N GLY A 181 -12.91 14.74 -30.17
CA GLY A 181 -13.67 15.43 -29.14
C GLY A 181 -15.17 15.25 -29.31
N ARG A 182 -15.94 15.73 -28.33
CA ARG A 182 -17.41 15.65 -28.37
C ARG A 182 -18.01 16.55 -29.46
N TRP A 183 -17.40 17.71 -29.69
CA TRP A 183 -17.92 18.76 -30.57
C TRP A 183 -16.96 19.12 -31.71
N ARG A 184 -15.66 19.03 -31.44
CA ARG A 184 -14.56 19.23 -32.39
C ARG A 184 -13.40 18.36 -31.97
N ASP A 185 -12.54 18.02 -32.90
CA ASP A 185 -11.31 17.29 -32.60
C ASP A 185 -10.27 18.20 -31.93
N TYR A 186 -9.44 17.60 -31.09
CA TYR A 186 -8.35 18.28 -30.38
C TYR A 186 -7.02 17.81 -30.95
N VAL A 187 -6.06 18.74 -31.05
CA VAL A 187 -4.70 18.43 -31.48
C VAL A 187 -3.81 18.36 -30.25
N VAL A 188 -3.03 17.29 -30.16
CA VAL A 188 -2.04 17.05 -29.11
C VAL A 188 -0.66 16.96 -29.73
N ARG A 189 0.30 17.67 -29.12
CA ARG A 189 1.72 17.63 -29.48
C ARG A 189 2.51 17.26 -28.24
N LEU A 190 3.17 16.10 -28.27
CA LEU A 190 4.10 15.71 -27.22
C LEU A 190 5.44 16.39 -27.47
N ALA A 191 6.11 16.86 -26.41
CA ALA A 191 7.42 17.48 -26.52
C ALA A 191 8.23 17.26 -25.25
N THR A 192 9.55 17.15 -25.40
CA THR A 192 10.51 17.08 -24.28
C THR A 192 10.43 18.28 -23.34
N GLY A 193 10.03 19.45 -23.85
CA GLY A 193 9.82 20.69 -23.09
C GLY A 193 8.41 20.89 -22.53
N GLY A 194 7.51 19.92 -22.71
CA GLY A 194 6.14 19.95 -22.20
C GLY A 194 5.07 19.82 -23.29
N ASP A 195 4.12 18.93 -23.03
CA ASP A 195 3.07 18.62 -23.99
C ASP A 195 2.06 19.76 -24.14
N ARG A 196 1.44 19.82 -25.32
CA ARG A 196 0.40 20.78 -25.65
C ARG A 196 -0.87 20.10 -26.13
N CYS A 197 -2.01 20.69 -25.80
CA CYS A 197 -3.31 20.25 -26.30
C CYS A 197 -4.22 21.45 -26.59
N THR A 198 -5.06 21.37 -27.62
CA THR A 198 -6.02 22.44 -27.98
C THR A 198 -7.35 22.37 -27.23
N CYS A 199 -7.46 21.54 -26.19
CA CYS A 199 -8.67 21.43 -25.38
C CYS A 199 -8.77 22.52 -24.30
N GLN A 200 -9.99 22.84 -23.86
CA GLN A 200 -10.24 23.91 -22.89
C GLN A 200 -9.44 23.75 -21.59
N TRP A 201 -9.39 22.53 -21.03
CA TRP A 201 -8.61 22.26 -19.81
C TRP A 201 -7.13 22.66 -19.95
N TYR A 202 -6.55 22.43 -21.12
CA TYR A 202 -5.16 22.82 -21.36
C TYR A 202 -5.03 24.34 -21.52
N VAL A 203 -5.97 24.98 -22.22
CA VAL A 203 -6.01 26.45 -22.32
C VAL A 203 -6.05 27.09 -20.94
N ASP A 204 -6.87 26.55 -20.04
CA ASP A 204 -7.08 27.12 -18.70
C ASP A 204 -5.89 26.89 -17.76
N HIS A 205 -5.12 25.81 -17.93
CA HIS A 205 -4.17 25.35 -16.90
C HIS A 205 -2.75 25.09 -17.39
N GLN A 206 -2.54 24.88 -18.69
CA GLN A 206 -1.23 24.78 -19.34
C GLN A 206 -0.27 23.80 -18.63
N GLY A 207 -0.79 22.67 -18.13
CA GLY A 207 -0.02 21.64 -17.45
C GLY A 207 0.23 21.85 -15.95
N THR A 208 -0.07 23.03 -15.39
CA THR A 208 0.12 23.32 -13.94
C THR A 208 -0.71 22.42 -13.02
N ARG A 209 -1.83 21.88 -13.51
CA ARG A 209 -2.69 20.91 -12.81
C ARG A 209 -2.60 19.49 -13.39
N GLY A 210 -1.48 19.19 -14.05
CA GLY A 210 -1.24 17.95 -14.78
C GLY A 210 -1.96 17.88 -16.13
N PRO A 211 -1.71 16.81 -16.89
CA PRO A 211 -2.20 16.67 -18.27
C PRO A 211 -3.73 16.55 -18.34
N CYS A 212 -4.30 16.94 -19.49
CA CYS A 212 -5.69 16.64 -19.81
C CYS A 212 -5.86 15.17 -20.22
N ALA A 213 -7.11 14.70 -20.33
CA ALA A 213 -7.41 13.36 -20.82
C ALA A 213 -6.85 13.08 -22.23
N HIS A 214 -6.79 14.08 -23.12
CA HIS A 214 -6.29 13.90 -24.48
C HIS A 214 -4.76 13.70 -24.51
N VAL A 215 -4.00 14.48 -23.73
CA VAL A 215 -2.56 14.29 -23.58
C VAL A 215 -2.27 12.92 -22.97
N LEU A 216 -3.03 12.52 -21.94
CA LEU A 216 -2.90 11.19 -21.34
C LEU A 216 -3.17 10.08 -22.35
N ALA A 217 -4.22 10.18 -23.17
CA ALA A 217 -4.54 9.18 -24.19
C ALA A 217 -3.40 9.02 -25.21
N VAL A 218 -2.82 10.13 -25.66
CA VAL A 218 -1.71 10.12 -26.63
C VAL A 218 -0.44 9.55 -26.01
N ARG A 219 -0.09 9.93 -24.77
CA ARG A 219 1.05 9.31 -24.06
C ARG A 219 0.89 7.80 -23.94
N LEU A 220 -0.27 7.33 -23.49
CA LEU A 220 -0.55 5.90 -23.37
C LEU A 220 -0.47 5.16 -24.71
N LEU A 221 -0.87 5.79 -25.82
CA LEU A 221 -0.75 5.21 -27.16
C LEU A 221 0.71 5.09 -27.61
N VAL A 222 1.52 6.13 -27.35
CA VAL A 222 2.94 6.16 -27.72
C VAL A 222 3.76 5.24 -26.84
N ASP A 223 3.56 5.29 -25.52
CA ASP A 223 4.23 4.43 -24.53
C ASP A 223 3.81 2.96 -24.66
N GLY A 224 2.60 2.70 -25.18
CA GLY A 224 2.07 1.38 -25.49
C GLY A 224 2.43 0.85 -26.89
N SER A 225 3.09 1.66 -27.73
CA SER A 225 3.69 1.21 -28.97
C SER A 225 5.07 0.63 -28.64
N PRO A 226 5.44 -0.58 -29.10
CA PRO A 226 6.74 -1.15 -28.78
C PRO A 226 7.85 -0.29 -29.40
N GLY A 227 8.47 0.58 -28.59
CA GLY A 227 9.76 1.21 -28.88
C GLY A 227 10.90 0.17 -28.76
N PRO A 228 12.04 0.39 -29.44
CA PRO A 228 13.07 -0.62 -29.61
C PRO A 228 13.64 -1.06 -28.26
N THR A 229 13.72 -2.37 -28.06
CA THR A 229 14.35 -3.00 -26.90
C THR A 229 15.84 -2.66 -26.87
N GLU A 230 16.23 -1.68 -26.07
CA GLU A 230 17.61 -1.50 -25.64
C GLU A 230 17.84 -2.21 -24.31
N GLY A 231 18.82 -3.11 -24.32
CA GLY A 231 19.06 -4.13 -23.31
C GLY A 231 19.52 -3.59 -21.96
N MET A 232 19.02 -4.22 -20.90
CA MET A 232 19.62 -4.18 -19.57
C MET A 232 20.79 -5.18 -19.54
N PRO A 233 22.01 -4.77 -19.12
CA PRO A 233 23.17 -5.66 -19.05
C PRO A 233 23.03 -6.68 -17.91
N ARG A 234 23.71 -7.82 -18.11
CA ARG A 234 23.75 -8.98 -17.21
C ARG A 234 24.49 -8.72 -15.92
#